data_AF-A0A346YJ32-F1
#
_entry.id   AF-A0A346YJ32-F1
#
_cell.length_a   1.000
_cell.length_b   1.000
_cell.length_c   1.000
_cell.angle_alpha   90.00
_cell.angle_beta   90.00
_cell.angle_gamma   90.00
#
_symmetry.space_group_name_H-M   'P 1'
#
loop_
_entity.id
_entity.type
_entity.pdbx_description
1 polymer ?
#
loop_
_entity_poly.entity_id
_entity_poly.type
_entity_poly.pdbx_seq_one_letter_code
_entity_poly.pdbx_strand_id
1 'polypeptide(L)'
;MNINTPIRTQVKERAEEQASTMTEEQQAAIRMLANDLHRLNHAIMKAVEAGVSVELVRSARHHGGDGHWGDLMIPVVVTNRIQ
;
A
#
# COMPACT_ATOMS: atom_id res chain seq x y z
N MET A 1 -39.93 -13.13 -0.75
CA MET A 1 -38.79 -12.37 -1.31
C MET A 1 -37.53 -12.97 -0.71
N ASN A 2 -36.76 -13.75 -1.47
CA ASN A 2 -35.64 -14.53 -0.92
C ASN A 2 -34.31 -13.80 -1.21
N ILE A 3 -33.70 -13.23 -0.17
CA ILE A 3 -32.51 -12.34 -0.24
C ILE A 3 -31.17 -13.09 -0.18
N ASN A 4 -31.09 -14.29 -0.77
CA ASN A 4 -29.89 -15.12 -0.69
C ASN A 4 -29.14 -15.20 -2.03
N THR A 5 -28.93 -14.06 -2.68
CA THR A 5 -28.01 -13.98 -3.81
C THR A 5 -26.58 -13.87 -3.27
N PRO A 6 -25.68 -14.84 -3.50
CA PRO A 6 -24.30 -14.71 -3.10
C PRO A 6 -23.68 -13.53 -3.85
N ILE A 7 -23.10 -12.58 -3.12
CA ILE A 7 -22.34 -11.48 -3.71
C ILE A 7 -21.13 -12.11 -4.42
N ARG A 8 -21.22 -12.30 -5.74
CA ARG A 8 -20.06 -12.64 -6.57
C ARG A 8 -19.17 -11.42 -6.64
N THR A 9 -18.17 -11.36 -5.77
CA THR A 9 -17.09 -10.39 -5.85
C THR A 9 -16.25 -10.69 -7.09
N GLN A 10 -16.54 -9.99 -8.20
CA GLN A 10 -15.77 -10.02 -9.45
C GLN A 10 -14.42 -9.32 -9.29
N VAL A 11 -13.61 -9.76 -8.33
CA VAL A 11 -12.30 -9.14 -8.03
C VAL A 11 -11.36 -9.25 -9.22
N LYS A 12 -11.38 -10.40 -9.91
CA LYS A 12 -10.55 -10.67 -11.07
C LYS A 12 -10.99 -9.85 -12.30
N GLU A 13 -12.28 -9.85 -12.62
CA GLU A 13 -12.86 -9.08 -13.73
C GLU A 13 -12.62 -7.58 -13.57
N ARG A 14 -12.79 -7.04 -12.34
CA ARG A 14 -12.51 -5.62 -12.05
C ARG A 14 -11.02 -5.29 -12.17
N ALA A 15 -10.13 -6.20 -11.77
CA ALA A 15 -8.69 -6.01 -11.92
C ALA A 15 -8.27 -6.06 -13.40
N GLU A 16 -8.89 -6.91 -14.21
CA GLU A 16 -8.65 -7.04 -15.66
C GLU A 16 -9.21 -5.84 -16.44
N GLU A 17 -10.42 -5.37 -16.12
CA GLU A 17 -11.00 -4.15 -16.70
C GLU A 17 -10.18 -2.91 -16.32
N GLN A 18 -9.77 -2.77 -15.05
CA GLN A 18 -8.87 -1.67 -14.66
C GLN A 18 -7.55 -1.75 -15.41
N ALA A 19 -6.93 -2.92 -15.52
CA ALA A 19 -5.69 -3.10 -16.27
C ALA A 19 -5.82 -2.71 -17.76
N SER A 20 -6.99 -2.95 -18.38
CA SER A 20 -7.26 -2.58 -19.78
C SER A 20 -7.41 -1.08 -20.03
N THR A 21 -7.59 -0.29 -18.98
CA THR A 21 -7.75 1.18 -19.04
C THR A 21 -6.50 1.97 -18.67
N MET A 22 -5.45 1.31 -18.18
CA MET A 22 -4.24 1.97 -17.71
C MET A 22 -3.18 2.08 -18.80
N THR A 23 -2.51 3.23 -18.87
CA THR A 23 -1.33 3.38 -19.73
C THR A 23 -0.20 2.48 -19.24
N GLU A 24 0.72 2.12 -20.14
CA GLU A 24 1.89 1.31 -19.78
C GLU A 24 2.72 1.96 -18.66
N GLU A 25 2.83 3.29 -18.69
CA GLU A 25 3.51 4.07 -17.65
C GLU A 25 2.84 3.94 -16.28
N GLN A 26 1.50 4.02 -16.23
CA GLN A 26 0.75 3.83 -15.00
C GLN A 26 0.92 2.40 -14.45
N GLN A 27 0.88 1.40 -15.32
CA GLN A 27 1.13 0.01 -14.92
C GLN A 27 2.55 -0.18 -14.39
N ALA A 28 3.56 0.41 -15.04
CA ALA A 28 4.94 0.38 -14.58
C ALA A 28 5.10 1.05 -13.21
N ALA A 29 4.48 2.22 -13.01
CA ALA A 29 4.48 2.93 -11.73
C ALA A 29 3.85 2.10 -10.60
N ILE A 30 2.72 1.44 -10.85
CA ILE A 30 2.09 0.55 -9.87
C ILE A 30 2.99 -0.63 -9.50
N ARG A 31 3.62 -1.26 -10.49
CA ARG A 31 4.54 -2.39 -10.24
C ARG A 31 5.75 -1.95 -9.42
N MET A 32 6.32 -0.79 -9.72
CA MET A 32 7.41 -0.21 -8.96
C MET A 32 7.00 0.06 -7.51
N LEU A 33 5.85 0.72 -7.31
CA LEU A 33 5.31 0.99 -5.97
C LEU A 33 5.10 -0.30 -5.15
N ALA A 34 4.53 -1.34 -5.76
CA ALA A 34 4.32 -2.63 -5.10
C ALA A 34 5.65 -3.29 -4.69
N ASN A 35 6.66 -3.23 -5.56
CA ASN A 35 7.99 -3.75 -5.26
C ASN A 35 8.66 -2.99 -4.11
N ASP A 36 8.56 -1.66 -4.11
CA ASP A 36 9.16 -0.82 -3.07
C ASP A 36 8.45 -1.00 -1.72
N LEU A 37 7.12 -1.14 -1.73
CA LEU A 37 6.37 -1.46 -0.51
C LEU A 37 6.78 -2.83 0.05
N HIS A 38 6.99 -3.83 -0.80
CA HIS A 38 7.46 -5.14 -0.36
C HIS A 38 8.87 -5.06 0.27
N ARG A 39 9.78 -4.28 -0.34
CA ARG A 39 11.12 -4.02 0.20
C ARG A 39 11.05 -3.29 1.54
N LEU A 40 10.19 -2.29 1.68
CA LEU A 40 9.97 -1.57 2.93
C LEU A 40 9.45 -2.51 4.02
N ASN A 41 8.45 -3.34 3.73
CA ASN A 41 7.93 -4.33 4.68
C ASN A 41 9.04 -5.28 5.17
N HIS A 42 9.90 -5.74 4.27
CA HIS A 42 11.03 -6.57 4.64
C HIS A 42 12.08 -5.84 5.50
N ALA A 43 12.33 -4.54 5.23
CA ALA A 43 13.19 -3.73 6.08
C ALA A 43 12.59 -3.51 7.48
N ILE A 44 11.27 -3.30 7.58
CA ILE A 44 10.55 -3.21 8.85
C ILE A 44 10.67 -4.50 9.64
N MET A 45 10.46 -5.67 9.02
CA MET A 45 10.63 -6.97 9.68
C MET A 45 12.02 -7.11 10.31
N LYS A 46 13.07 -6.76 9.55
CA LYS A 46 14.45 -6.79 10.07
C LYS A 46 14.69 -5.83 11.23
N ALA A 47 14.10 -4.63 11.19
CA ALA A 47 14.20 -3.68 12.30
C ALA A 47 13.52 -4.24 13.56
N VAL A 48 12.35 -4.86 13.40
CA VAL A 48 11.64 -5.53 14.50
C VAL A 48 12.43 -6.70 15.06
N GLU A 49 13.01 -7.55 14.21
CA GLU A 49 13.92 -8.64 14.62
C GLU A 49 15.16 -8.12 15.37
N ALA A 50 15.62 -6.91 15.05
CA ALA A 50 16.70 -6.24 15.77
C ALA A 50 16.27 -5.58 17.10
N GLY A 51 14.99 -5.69 17.47
CA GLY A 51 14.48 -5.28 18.79
C GLY A 51 13.90 -3.87 18.86
N VAL A 52 13.54 -3.25 17.73
CA VAL A 52 12.84 -1.95 17.71
C VAL A 52 11.41 -2.06 17.23
N SER A 53 10.52 -1.23 17.78
CA SER A 53 9.17 -1.05 17.24
C SER A 53 9.22 -0.02 16.11
N VAL A 54 8.47 -0.26 15.04
CA VAL A 54 8.35 0.67 13.89
C VAL A 54 6.87 0.94 13.62
N GLU A 55 6.50 2.21 13.58
CA GLU A 55 5.18 2.69 13.17
C GLU A 55 5.33 3.57 11.93
N LEU A 56 4.45 3.43 10.94
CA LEU A 56 4.41 4.34 9.79
C LEU A 56 3.36 5.41 10.04
N VAL A 57 3.80 6.66 10.10
CA VAL A 57 2.93 7.83 10.28
C VAL A 57 2.88 8.63 8.98
N ARG A 58 1.68 9.07 8.59
CA ARG A 58 1.54 9.97 7.44
C ARG A 58 2.05 11.37 7.81
N SER A 59 3.07 11.84 7.12
CA SER A 59 3.63 13.18 7.32
C SER A 59 3.00 14.22 6.39
N ALA A 60 2.64 13.81 5.17
CA ALA A 60 2.07 14.68 4.16
C ALA A 60 1.24 13.88 3.15
N ARG A 61 0.59 14.61 2.23
CA ARG A 61 -0.07 14.05 1.06
C ARG A 61 0.47 14.75 -0.19
N HIS A 62 0.96 13.96 -1.14
CA HIS A 62 1.31 14.47 -2.45
C HIS A 62 0.05 14.53 -3.33
N HIS A 63 -0.12 15.63 -4.05
CA HIS A 63 -1.23 15.85 -4.98
C HIS A 63 -0.67 16.04 -6.39
N GLY A 64 -1.15 15.23 -7.34
CA GLY A 64 -0.65 15.19 -8.72
C GLY A 64 -1.39 16.09 -9.72
N GLY A 65 -2.15 17.09 -9.26
CA GLY A 65 -2.88 18.03 -10.12
C GLY A 65 -4.27 17.55 -10.57
N ASP A 66 -4.36 16.35 -11.15
CA ASP A 66 -5.62 15.85 -11.77
C ASP A 66 -6.52 15.06 -10.79
N GLY A 67 -6.52 15.45 -9.52
CA GLY A 67 -7.29 14.76 -8.47
C GLY A 67 -6.64 13.49 -7.90
N HIS A 68 -5.52 13.04 -8.48
CA HIS A 68 -4.70 11.96 -7.92
C HIS A 68 -3.93 12.42 -6.68
N TRP A 69 -3.81 11.54 -5.69
CA TRP A 69 -3.06 11.82 -4.48
C TRP A 69 -2.44 10.54 -3.90
N GLY A 70 -1.40 10.71 -3.09
CA GLY A 70 -0.73 9.63 -2.37
C GLY A 70 -0.18 10.10 -1.04
N ASP A 71 -0.17 9.20 -0.06
CA ASP A 71 0.34 9.51 1.28
C ASP A 71 1.86 9.34 1.34
N LEU A 72 2.51 10.34 1.93
CA LEU A 72 3.94 10.28 2.23
C LEU A 72 4.09 9.84 3.69
N MET A 73 4.71 8.68 3.88
CA MET A 73 4.86 8.04 5.18
C MET A 73 6.27 8.28 5.72
N ILE A 74 6.38 8.48 7.03
CA ILE A 74 7.64 8.48 7.77
C ILE A 74 7.62 7.35 8.81
N PRO A 75 8.74 6.64 9.03
CA PRO A 75 8.83 5.70 10.13
C PRO A 75 9.11 6.43 11.44
N VAL A 76 8.30 6.14 12.46
CA VAL A 76 8.59 6.43 13.87
C VAL A 76 9.16 5.16 14.47
N VAL A 77 10.40 5.24 14.97
CA VAL A 77 11.13 4.08 15.50
C VAL A 77 11.33 4.27 17.00
N VAL A 78 10.94 3.28 17.78
CA VAL A 78 11.02 3.31 19.25
C VAL A 78 11.78 2.09 19.74
N THR A 79 12.80 2.31 20.57
CA THR A 79 13.45 1.25 21.34
C THR A 79 12.69 1.06 22.64
N ASN A 80 12.38 -0.18 23.02
CA ASN A 80 11.74 -0.45 24.30
C ASN A 80 12.70 0.00 25.42
N ARG A 81 12.40 1.10 26.13
CA ARG A 81 13.09 1.39 27.39
C ARG A 81 12.54 0.41 28.40
N ILE A 82 13.27 -0.67 28.66
CA ILE A 82 13.04 -1.44 29.87
C ILE A 82 13.19 -0.46 31.04
N GLN A 83 12.09 -0.23 31.75
CA GLN A 83 12.08 0.49 33.02
C GLN A 83 12.43 -0.47 34.15
#